data_AF-T1GHR9-F1
#
_entry.id   AF-T1GHR9-F1
#
_cell.length_a   1.000
_cell.length_b   1.000
_cell.length_c   1.000
_cell.angle_alpha   90.00
_cell.angle_beta   90.00
_cell.angle_gamma   90.00
#
_symmetry.space_group_name_H-M   'P 1'
#
loop_
_entity.id
_entity.type
_entity.pdbx_description
1 polymer ?
#
loop_
_entity_poly.entity_id
_entity_poly.type
_entity_poly.pdbx_seq_one_letter_code
_entity_poly.pdbx_strand_id
1 'polypeptide(L)'
;MVRVVAAIAHVTSACASVLILTVSFPSNLLQRCDQYVIMGKYQMKVWYQSPYPDDTTRIPKMYICEFCLRYQKSEIGIKRHASKCRWRHPPGDEIYRKGKLQVWQVDGKKHKQYCQHLCLLAKFFLDHKTLYYDVEPFLFYIMTLADTDGCHTVGYFSKNFVGLLI
;
A
#
# COMPACT_ATOMS: atom_id res chain seq x y z
N MET A 1 -12.47 -5.88 11.61
CA MET A 1 -11.55 -6.93 11.12
C MET A 1 -11.16 -6.64 9.67
N VAL A 2 -10.29 -5.66 9.47
CA VAL A 2 -9.73 -5.30 8.15
C VAL A 2 -8.36 -4.70 8.44
N ARG A 3 -7.31 -5.47 8.16
CA ARG A 3 -5.91 -5.15 8.42
C ARG A 3 -5.30 -4.76 7.07
N VAL A 4 -5.14 -3.47 6.83
CA VAL A 4 -4.31 -2.99 5.72
C VAL A 4 -3.36 -1.98 6.34
N VAL A 5 -2.09 -2.12 5.99
CA VAL A 5 -0.90 -1.46 6.53
C VAL A 5 -0.28 -2.18 7.72
N ALA A 6 0.53 -3.20 7.42
CA ALA A 6 1.69 -3.51 8.23
C ALA A 6 2.94 -3.12 7.43
N ALA A 7 3.54 -1.98 7.80
CA ALA A 7 4.96 -1.76 7.58
C ALA A 7 5.68 -2.64 8.61
N ILE A 8 6.17 -3.80 8.19
CA ILE A 8 7.05 -4.61 9.06
C ILE A 8 8.48 -4.16 8.79
N ALA A 9 8.93 -3.18 9.57
CA ALA A 9 10.34 -2.96 9.80
C ALA A 9 10.79 -3.90 10.93
N HIS A 10 11.49 -4.97 10.58
CA HIS A 10 12.72 -5.47 11.22
C HIS A 10 13.01 -6.88 10.67
N VAL A 11 13.83 -6.93 9.62
CA VAL A 11 14.58 -8.14 9.27
C VAL A 11 15.82 -8.15 10.15
N THR A 12 15.76 -8.83 11.29
CA THR A 12 16.96 -9.31 11.98
C THR A 12 16.76 -10.78 12.29
N SER A 13 17.52 -11.60 11.56
CA SER A 13 18.03 -12.94 11.91
C SER A 13 17.18 -13.82 12.84
N ALA A 14 16.78 -14.97 12.27
CA ALA A 14 16.40 -16.21 12.93
C ALA A 14 15.03 -16.29 13.63
N CYS A 15 14.35 -17.40 13.34
CA CYS A 15 13.13 -17.93 13.95
C CYS A 15 11.78 -17.44 13.39
N ALA A 16 11.05 -18.41 12.84
CA ALA A 16 9.70 -18.29 12.34
C ALA A 16 8.72 -18.01 13.48
N SER A 17 8.07 -16.84 13.43
CA SER A 17 6.75 -16.60 14.01
C SER A 17 6.19 -15.37 13.31
N VAL A 18 5.09 -15.52 12.57
CA VAL A 18 4.38 -14.39 11.95
C VAL A 18 3.75 -13.58 13.09
N LEU A 19 4.54 -12.69 13.68
CA LEU A 19 4.08 -11.72 14.65
C LEU A 19 3.25 -10.68 13.89
N ILE A 20 1.94 -10.86 13.98
CA ILE A 20 0.97 -9.83 13.64
C ILE A 20 1.14 -8.74 14.70
N LEU A 21 2.02 -7.77 14.43
CA LEU A 21 2.15 -6.59 15.28
C LEU A 21 0.87 -5.77 15.13
N THR A 22 0.17 -5.59 16.25
CA THR A 22 -0.91 -4.65 16.41
C THR A 22 -0.36 -3.23 16.28
N VAL A 23 -0.73 -2.52 15.22
CA VAL A 23 -0.51 -1.07 15.16
C VAL A 23 -1.55 -0.43 16.08
N SER A 24 -1.09 0.09 17.21
CA SER A 24 -1.89 0.86 18.16
C SER A 24 -2.35 2.17 17.52
N PHE A 25 -3.60 2.53 17.77
CA PHE A 25 -4.16 3.84 17.41
C PHE A 25 -3.31 4.94 18.06
N PRO A 26 -2.80 5.94 17.31
CA PRO A 26 -2.15 7.10 17.94
C PRO A 26 -3.23 7.86 18.72
N SER A 27 -3.09 7.90 20.05
CA SER A 27 -4.06 8.52 20.96
C SER A 27 -4.19 10.05 20.81
N ASN A 28 -3.42 10.69 19.92
CA ASN A 28 -3.32 12.14 19.79
C ASN A 28 -3.53 12.72 18.37
N LEU A 29 -4.24 12.03 17.47
CA LEU A 29 -4.56 12.60 16.15
C LEU A 29 -5.74 13.58 16.22
N LEU A 30 -5.42 14.82 16.60
CA LEU A 30 -6.28 16.01 16.57
C LEU A 30 -6.42 16.59 15.15
N GLN A 31 -6.71 15.75 14.15
CA GLN A 31 -7.10 16.23 12.82
C GLN A 31 -8.35 15.51 12.34
N ARG A 32 -9.50 16.18 12.53
CA ARG A 32 -10.86 15.75 12.14
C ARG A 32 -11.02 15.74 10.62
N CYS A 33 -10.33 14.84 9.93
CA CYS A 33 -10.68 14.49 8.56
C CYS A 33 -11.38 13.13 8.59
N ASP A 34 -12.71 13.13 8.52
CA ASP A 34 -13.49 11.90 8.33
C ASP A 34 -13.41 11.43 6.87
N GLN A 35 -12.17 11.18 6.42
CA GLN A 35 -11.87 10.62 5.12
C GLN A 35 -11.64 9.11 5.24
N TYR A 36 -12.17 8.38 4.25
CA TYR A 36 -12.01 6.94 4.13
C TYR A 36 -11.40 6.56 2.80
N VAL A 37 -10.53 5.57 2.83
CA VAL A 37 -10.01 4.89 1.63
C VAL A 37 -10.72 3.55 1.50
N ILE A 38 -11.26 3.29 0.32
CA ILE A 38 -11.92 2.05 -0.06
C ILE A 38 -11.00 1.28 -1.00
N MET A 39 -10.62 0.05 -0.63
CA MET A 39 -9.77 -0.81 -1.45
C MET A 39 -10.32 -2.23 -1.45
N GLY A 40 -10.78 -2.71 -2.60
CA GLY A 40 -11.55 -3.97 -2.67
C GLY A 40 -12.76 -3.93 -1.74
N LYS A 41 -12.88 -4.92 -0.86
CA LYS A 41 -13.94 -5.01 0.17
C LYS A 41 -13.66 -4.22 1.46
N TYR A 42 -12.55 -3.49 1.51
CA TYR A 42 -12.04 -2.89 2.74
C TYR A 42 -12.25 -1.38 2.75
N GLN A 43 -12.81 -0.88 3.86
CA GLN A 43 -12.94 0.54 4.16
C GLN A 43 -12.02 0.89 5.33
N MET A 44 -11.11 1.84 5.12
CA MET A 44 -10.08 2.23 6.07
C MET A 44 -10.21 3.71 6.40
N LYS A 45 -10.21 4.08 7.67
CA LYS A 45 -10.17 5.49 8.08
C LYS A 45 -8.74 6.01 7.91
N VAL A 46 -8.61 7.17 7.27
CA VAL A 46 -7.32 7.84 7.08
C VAL A 46 -6.80 8.39 8.42
N TRP A 47 -5.49 8.27 8.65
CA TRP A 47 -4.84 8.81 9.87
C TRP A 47 -4.12 10.12 9.59
N TYR A 48 -3.42 10.20 8.46
CA TYR A 48 -2.64 11.36 8.06
C TYR A 48 -3.03 11.81 6.66
N GLN A 49 -2.86 13.10 6.34
CA GLN A 49 -3.07 13.57 4.97
C GLN A 49 -2.00 12.99 4.02
N SER A 50 -2.43 12.65 2.81
CA SER A 50 -1.58 12.20 1.71
C SER A 50 -1.71 13.15 0.52
N PRO A 51 -0.60 13.51 -0.15
CA PRO A 51 -0.59 14.47 -1.25
C PRO A 51 -1.02 13.82 -2.58
N TYR A 52 -2.25 13.29 -2.61
CA TYR A 52 -2.87 12.91 -3.86
C TYR A 52 -3.11 14.16 -4.71
N PRO A 53 -2.93 14.08 -6.05
CA PRO A 53 -3.20 15.22 -6.91
C PRO A 53 -4.70 15.56 -6.96
N ASP A 54 -4.99 16.82 -7.30
CA ASP A 54 -6.32 17.46 -7.29
C ASP A 54 -6.95 17.60 -5.90
N ASP A 55 -8.16 18.19 -5.80
CA ASP A 55 -8.99 18.32 -4.59
C ASP A 55 -9.45 16.98 -3.96
N THR A 56 -8.74 15.88 -4.21
CA THR A 56 -8.98 14.56 -3.63
C THR A 56 -8.92 14.56 -2.11
N THR A 57 -8.14 15.47 -1.51
CA THR A 57 -8.07 15.68 -0.05
C THR A 57 -9.41 16.14 0.56
N ARG A 58 -10.31 16.72 -0.25
CA ARG A 58 -11.62 17.21 0.18
C ARG A 58 -12.73 16.17 0.07
N ILE A 59 -12.46 15.04 -0.58
CA ILE A 59 -13.49 14.01 -0.83
C ILE A 59 -13.57 13.08 0.39
N PRO A 60 -14.76 12.81 0.95
CA PRO A 60 -14.91 11.96 2.14
C PRO A 60 -14.55 10.49 1.89
N LYS A 61 -14.63 10.03 0.64
CA LYS A 61 -14.28 8.67 0.24
C LYS A 61 -13.41 8.66 -1.01
N MET A 62 -12.26 8.02 -0.92
CA MET A 62 -11.38 7.74 -2.06
C MET A 62 -11.42 6.24 -2.35
N TYR A 63 -11.39 5.86 -3.62
CA TYR A 63 -11.41 4.46 -4.04
C TYR A 63 -10.07 4.10 -4.67
N ILE A 64 -9.49 2.96 -4.31
CA ILE A 64 -8.18 2.51 -4.80
C ILE A 64 -8.32 1.08 -5.32
N CYS A 65 -7.76 0.82 -6.50
CA CYS A 65 -7.68 -0.53 -7.03
C CYS A 65 -6.73 -1.38 -6.18
N GLU A 66 -7.19 -2.53 -5.70
CA GLU A 66 -6.39 -3.41 -4.85
C GLU A 66 -5.16 -4.03 -5.54
N PHE A 67 -5.17 -4.07 -6.88
CA PHE A 67 -4.08 -4.64 -7.66
C PHE A 67 -3.12 -3.55 -8.15
N CYS A 68 -3.58 -2.61 -8.98
CA CYS A 68 -2.70 -1.60 -9.58
C CYS A 68 -2.50 -0.33 -8.75
N LEU A 69 -3.19 -0.23 -7.60
CA LEU A 69 -3.13 0.89 -6.65
C LEU A 69 -3.57 2.24 -7.21
N ARG A 70 -4.12 2.27 -8.43
CA ARG A 70 -4.67 3.49 -9.03
C ARG A 70 -5.89 3.95 -8.23
N TYR A 71 -5.90 5.23 -7.87
CA TYR A 71 -7.03 5.86 -7.18
C TYR A 71 -8.11 6.34 -8.16
N GLN A 72 -9.33 6.50 -7.65
CA GLN A 72 -10.52 7.01 -8.31
C GLN A 72 -11.32 7.86 -7.33
N LYS A 73 -11.94 8.93 -7.84
CA LYS A 73 -12.73 9.89 -7.04
C LYS A 73 -14.16 9.41 -6.75
N SER A 74 -14.63 8.37 -7.44
CA SER A 74 -16.01 7.88 -7.34
C SER A 74 -16.10 6.37 -7.44
N GLU A 75 -17.19 5.83 -6.88
CA GLU A 75 -17.48 4.40 -6.92
C GLU A 75 -17.68 3.88 -8.36
N ILE A 76 -18.34 4.67 -9.21
CA ILE A 76 -18.53 4.35 -10.63
C ILE A 76 -17.16 4.28 -11.34
N GLY A 77 -16.26 5.20 -11.02
CA GLY A 77 -14.91 5.24 -11.57
C GLY A 77 -14.12 3.97 -11.25
N ILE A 78 -14.13 3.53 -9.98
CA ILE A 78 -13.43 2.30 -9.60
C ILE A 78 -14.07 1.04 -10.18
N LYS A 79 -15.40 0.95 -10.27
CA LYS A 79 -16.08 -0.18 -10.92
C LYS A 79 -15.71 -0.30 -12.40
N ARG A 80 -15.69 0.83 -13.12
CA ARG A 80 -15.25 0.87 -14.53
C ARG A 80 -13.77 0.54 -14.69
N HIS A 81 -12.94 0.97 -13.74
CA HIS A 81 -11.53 0.61 -13.73
C HIS A 81 -11.34 -0.89 -13.49
N ALA A 82 -12.01 -1.45 -12.49
CA ALA A 82 -11.91 -2.87 -12.12
C ALA A 82 -12.29 -3.80 -13.28
N SER A 83 -13.31 -3.45 -14.07
CA SER A 83 -13.72 -4.26 -15.23
C SER A 83 -12.69 -4.27 -16.39
N LYS A 84 -11.77 -3.31 -16.43
CA LYS A 84 -10.74 -3.19 -17.47
C LYS A 84 -9.33 -3.50 -16.96
N CYS A 85 -9.14 -3.47 -15.64
CA CYS A 85 -7.85 -3.66 -15.01
C CYS A 85 -7.40 -5.11 -15.20
N ARG A 86 -6.25 -5.30 -15.86
CA ARG A 86 -5.65 -6.62 -16.10
C ARG A 86 -4.70 -7.07 -14.98
N TRP A 87 -4.35 -6.18 -14.06
CA TRP A 87 -3.46 -6.47 -12.95
C TRP A 87 -4.13 -7.42 -11.95
N ARG A 88 -3.43 -8.47 -11.53
CA ARG A 88 -3.85 -9.42 -10.48
C ARG A 88 -2.76 -9.74 -9.48
N HIS A 89 -1.60 -9.11 -9.60
CA HIS A 89 -0.49 -9.18 -8.67
C HIS A 89 0.35 -7.91 -8.80
N PRO A 90 1.24 -7.62 -7.84
CA PRO A 90 2.19 -6.52 -7.97
C PRO A 90 3.09 -6.69 -9.20
N PRO A 91 3.51 -5.60 -9.86
CA PRO A 91 4.54 -5.67 -10.89
C PRO A 91 5.86 -6.15 -10.32
N GLY A 92 6.71 -6.78 -11.13
CA GLY A 92 8.03 -7.23 -10.71
C GLY A 92 8.10 -8.73 -10.47
N ASP A 93 9.11 -9.14 -9.69
CA ASP A 93 9.50 -10.53 -9.56
C ASP A 93 9.02 -11.10 -8.22
N GLU A 94 8.38 -12.27 -8.25
CA GLU A 94 8.10 -13.02 -7.04
C GLU A 94 9.40 -13.62 -6.51
N ILE A 95 9.81 -13.21 -5.31
CA ILE A 95 11.09 -13.63 -4.69
C ILE A 95 10.88 -14.58 -3.51
N TYR A 96 9.63 -14.77 -3.07
CA TYR A 96 9.29 -15.70 -1.99
C TYR A 96 7.84 -16.17 -2.12
N ARG A 97 7.62 -17.46 -1.85
CA ARG A 97 6.29 -18.08 -1.77
C ARG A 97 6.25 -19.14 -0.68
N LYS A 98 5.24 -19.07 0.18
CA LYS A 98 4.88 -20.11 1.15
C LYS A 98 3.36 -20.22 1.28
N GLY A 99 2.79 -21.21 0.60
CA GLY A 99 1.33 -21.37 0.51
C GLY A 99 0.69 -20.16 -0.17
N LYS A 100 -0.25 -19.51 0.51
CA LYS A 100 -0.91 -18.28 0.02
C LYS A 100 -0.07 -17.02 0.20
N LEU A 101 0.97 -17.04 1.04
CA LEU A 101 1.81 -15.88 1.30
C LEU A 101 2.90 -15.76 0.24
N GLN A 102 3.02 -14.58 -0.36
CA GLN A 102 4.05 -14.27 -1.37
C GLN A 102 4.71 -12.92 -1.08
N VAL A 103 5.94 -12.74 -1.56
CA VAL A 103 6.64 -11.46 -1.55
C VAL A 103 7.13 -11.14 -2.97
N TRP A 104 6.79 -9.95 -3.42
CA TRP A 104 7.12 -9.42 -4.73
C TRP A 104 8.17 -8.31 -4.58
N GLN A 105 9.27 -8.41 -5.33
CA GLN A 105 10.27 -7.36 -5.45
C GLN A 105 9.95 -6.48 -6.65
N VAL A 106 9.76 -5.18 -6.39
CA VAL A 106 9.37 -4.18 -7.39
C VAL A 106 10.42 -3.10 -7.45
N ASP A 107 11.00 -2.92 -8.62
CA ASP A 107 11.96 -1.84 -8.88
C ASP A 107 11.21 -0.52 -9.13
N GLY A 108 11.44 0.47 -8.25
CA GLY A 108 10.82 1.80 -8.35
C GLY A 108 11.20 2.56 -9.60
N LYS A 109 12.37 2.27 -10.20
CA LYS A 109 12.79 2.84 -11.48
C LYS A 109 12.00 2.24 -12.64
N LYS A 110 11.76 0.92 -12.64
CA LYS A 110 11.00 0.23 -13.71
C LYS A 110 9.49 0.45 -13.60
N HIS A 111 8.97 0.53 -12.37
CA HIS A 111 7.53 0.59 -12.09
C HIS A 111 7.14 1.86 -11.32
N LYS A 112 7.65 3.01 -11.78
CA LYS A 112 7.49 4.32 -11.14
C LYS A 112 6.06 4.64 -10.73
N GLN A 113 5.10 4.51 -11.65
CA GLN A 113 3.70 4.86 -11.38
C GLN A 113 3.07 3.99 -10.28
N TYR A 114 3.34 2.69 -10.30
CA TYR A 114 2.85 1.76 -9.27
C TYR A 114 3.41 2.11 -7.90
N CYS A 115 4.73 2.36 -7.84
CA CYS A 115 5.42 2.68 -6.59
C CYS A 115 4.99 4.04 -6.03
N GLN A 116 4.74 5.03 -6.89
CA GLN A 116 4.16 6.32 -6.48
C GLN A 116 2.77 6.13 -5.87
N HIS A 117 1.88 5.36 -6.50
CA HIS A 117 0.56 5.04 -5.94
C HIS A 117 0.67 4.33 -4.58
N LEU A 118 1.60 3.38 -4.45
CA LEU A 118 1.87 2.68 -3.19
C LEU A 118 2.33 3.65 -2.09
N CYS A 119 3.24 4.57 -2.42
CA CYS A 119 3.72 5.56 -1.47
C CYS A 119 2.63 6.54 -1.02
N LEU A 120 1.78 6.98 -1.95
CA LEU A 120 0.64 7.84 -1.65
C LEU A 120 -0.37 7.13 -0.74
N LEU A 121 -0.69 5.85 -1.01
CA LEU A 121 -1.54 5.04 -0.14
C LEU A 121 -0.92 4.92 1.26
N ALA A 122 0.38 4.64 1.34
CA ALA A 122 1.07 4.46 2.61
C ALA A 122 1.11 5.74 3.46
N LYS A 123 1.21 6.92 2.82
CA LYS A 123 1.25 8.20 3.52
C LYS A 123 -0.02 8.48 4.33
N PHE A 124 -1.16 7.89 3.96
CA PHE A 124 -2.37 7.98 4.77
C PHE A 124 -2.25 7.35 6.18
N PHE A 125 -1.26 6.48 6.36
CA PHE A 125 -1.09 5.67 7.57
C PHE A 125 0.30 5.82 8.21
N LEU A 126 1.20 6.56 7.56
CA LEU A 126 2.55 6.85 8.02
C LEU A 126 2.73 8.36 8.23
N ASP A 127 3.16 8.74 9.42
CA ASP A 127 3.35 10.14 9.79
C ASP A 127 4.50 10.77 8.98
N HIS A 128 5.71 10.20 9.15
CA HIS A 128 6.95 10.78 8.66
C HIS A 128 7.42 10.25 7.28
N LYS A 129 6.49 9.82 6.40
CA LYS A 129 6.87 9.43 5.04
C LYS A 129 7.15 10.67 4.18
N THR A 130 8.41 10.92 3.87
CA THR A 130 8.87 12.13 3.16
C THR A 130 9.02 11.95 1.65
N LEU A 131 9.22 10.72 1.17
CA LEU A 131 9.47 10.42 -0.25
C LEU A 131 8.32 9.61 -0.85
N TYR A 132 7.56 10.25 -1.74
CA TYR A 132 6.41 9.65 -2.42
C TYR A 132 6.39 9.86 -3.95
N TYR A 133 7.14 10.83 -4.49
CA TYR A 133 7.32 10.99 -5.94
C TYR A 133 8.66 10.44 -6.45
N ASP A 134 9.73 10.60 -5.66
CA ASP A 134 11.08 10.13 -5.97
C ASP A 134 11.27 8.66 -5.56
N VAL A 135 10.59 7.77 -6.28
CA VAL A 135 10.58 6.32 -6.00
C VAL A 135 11.70 5.54 -6.71
N GLU A 136 12.36 6.16 -7.70
CA GLU A 136 13.40 5.52 -8.53
C GLU A 136 14.58 4.93 -7.74
N PRO A 137 15.07 5.53 -6.63
CA PRO A 137 16.19 4.96 -5.88
C PRO A 137 15.77 3.85 -4.89
N PHE A 138 14.55 3.31 -4.98
CA PHE A 138 14.01 2.33 -4.05
C PHE A 138 13.61 1.01 -4.71
N LEU A 139 13.89 -0.09 -4.00
CA LEU A 139 13.25 -1.38 -4.19
C LEU A 139 12.11 -1.53 -3.19
N PHE A 140 10.95 -1.95 -3.67
CA PHE A 140 9.77 -2.20 -2.85
C PHE A 140 9.55 -3.71 -2.74
N TYR A 141 9.30 -4.17 -1.51
CA TYR A 141 9.03 -5.57 -1.20
C TYR A 141 7.59 -5.67 -0.74
N ILE A 142 6.72 -6.17 -1.61
CA ILE A 142 5.28 -6.17 -1.41
C ILE A 142 4.84 -7.55 -0.99
N MET A 143 4.28 -7.64 0.20
CA MET A 143 3.72 -8.86 0.73
C MET A 143 2.27 -8.99 0.28
N THR A 144 1.92 -10.15 -0.26
CA THR A 144 0.56 -10.45 -0.73
C THR A 144 0.03 -11.76 -0.17
N LEU A 145 -1.29 -11.84 -0.04
CA LEU A 145 -2.01 -13.10 0.13
C LEU A 145 -2.71 -13.45 -1.18
N ALA A 146 -2.46 -14.65 -1.71
CA ALA A 146 -3.07 -15.13 -2.93
C ALA A 146 -4.35 -15.92 -2.69
N ASP A 147 -5.32 -15.70 -3.56
CA ASP A 147 -6.56 -16.47 -3.67
C ASP A 147 -6.90 -16.74 -5.16
N THR A 148 -8.18 -17.03 -5.46
CA THR A 148 -8.67 -17.30 -6.81
C THR A 148 -8.72 -16.07 -7.70
N ASP A 149 -8.84 -14.87 -7.12
CA ASP A 149 -8.96 -13.62 -7.85
C ASP A 149 -7.59 -13.02 -8.13
N GLY A 150 -6.62 -13.17 -7.22
CA GLY A 150 -5.26 -12.73 -7.44
C GLY A 150 -4.41 -12.68 -6.18
N CYS A 151 -3.40 -11.80 -6.18
CA CYS A 151 -2.48 -11.55 -5.08
C CYS A 151 -2.81 -10.20 -4.43
N HIS A 152 -3.40 -10.25 -3.23
CA HIS A 152 -3.92 -9.08 -2.52
C HIS A 152 -2.85 -8.51 -1.60
N THR A 153 -2.51 -7.23 -1.78
CA THR A 153 -1.50 -6.53 -0.98
C THR A 153 -1.91 -6.46 0.49
N VAL A 154 -1.04 -6.96 1.39
CA VAL A 154 -1.24 -6.90 2.85
C VAL A 154 -0.22 -6.00 3.56
N GLY A 155 0.93 -5.74 2.94
CA GLY A 155 1.95 -4.87 3.48
C GLY A 155 3.11 -4.67 2.50
N TYR A 156 4.00 -3.73 2.80
CA TYR A 156 5.23 -3.56 2.04
C TYR A 156 6.33 -2.94 2.92
N PHE A 157 7.57 -3.06 2.47
CA PHE A 157 8.68 -2.21 2.93
C PHE A 157 9.51 -1.73 1.73
N SER A 158 10.12 -0.55 1.86
CA SER A 158 11.04 0.01 0.86
C SER A 158 12.48 -0.04 1.36
N LYS A 159 13.40 -0.42 0.48
CA LYS A 159 14.85 -0.38 0.72
C LYS A 159 15.48 0.48 -0.38
N ASN A 160 16.21 1.53 0.00
CA ASN A 160 16.98 2.26 -0.99
C ASN A 160 18.21 1.46 -1.43
N PHE A 161 18.80 1.82 -2.58
CA PHE A 161 20.06 1.21 -3.00
C PHE A 161 21.26 1.59 -2.10
N VAL A 162 21.12 2.60 -1.23
CA VAL A 162 22.21 3.20 -0.43
C VAL A 162 22.22 2.74 1.05
N GLY A 163 21.29 1.89 1.51
CA GLY A 163 21.28 1.27 2.85
C GLY A 163 20.35 1.83 3.93
N LEU A 164 19.48 2.80 3.64
CA LEU A 164 18.44 3.34 4.53
C LEU A 164 17.04 2.74 4.24
N LEU A 165 16.40 2.21 5.28
CA LEU A 165 14.97 1.88 5.29
C LEU A 165 14.18 3.17 5.62
N ILE A 166 13.13 3.46 4.87
CA ILE A 166 12.16 4.56 5.09
C ILE A 166 10.73 4.06 5.06
#